data_AF-A0A9E3RSX3-F1
#
_entry.id   AF-A0A9E3RSX3-F1
#
_cell.length_a   1.000
_cell.length_b   1.000
_cell.length_c   1.000
_cell.angle_alpha   90.00
_cell.angle_beta   90.00
_cell.angle_gamma   90.00
#
_symmetry.space_group_name_H-M   'P 1'
#
loop_
_entity.id
_entity.type
_entity.pdbx_description
1 polymer ?
#
loop_
_entity_poly.entity_id
_entity_poly.type
_entity_poly.pdbx_seq_one_letter_code
_entity_poly.pdbx_strand_id
1 'polypeptide(L)'
;MNKLAVSGGTIPLVKNITTEKTMKVQSFEYMRTIYGGNRDLEPDDLKEREKLLTEYKYSVIVEGEHMEYDNLHKWMKQNIQTEPVEEIHYGKTDYDYGFVEFFLAEKIQEEKLRLAVPNIYTTYPFSNPPGKICKSDGSDKDIEYTPTDKNAIVYSADEKA
;
A
#
# COMPACT_ATOMS: atom_id res chain seq x y z
N MET A 1 -10.73 16.26 63.19
CA MET A 1 -11.54 15.70 62.07
C MET A 1 -10.92 16.18 60.76
N ASN A 2 -10.18 15.34 60.05
CA ASN A 2 -9.70 15.64 58.70
C ASN A 2 -10.09 14.48 57.79
N LYS A 3 -11.05 14.73 56.89
CA LYS A 3 -11.41 13.82 55.79
C LYS A 3 -10.51 14.16 54.59
N LEU A 4 -9.62 13.24 54.24
CA LEU A 4 -8.95 13.23 52.94
C LEU A 4 -9.92 12.61 51.93
N ALA A 5 -10.44 13.43 51.02
CA ALA A 5 -11.17 12.98 49.84
C ALA A 5 -10.15 12.69 48.74
N VAL A 6 -10.02 11.42 48.36
CA VAL A 6 -9.28 11.01 47.16
C VAL A 6 -10.28 11.01 46.01
N SER A 7 -10.29 12.09 45.22
CA SER A 7 -11.08 12.16 44.00
C SER A 7 -10.43 11.30 42.92
N GLY A 8 -11.19 10.32 42.42
CA GLY A 8 -10.78 9.43 41.35
C GLY A 8 -10.34 10.18 40.10
N GLY A 9 -9.08 9.98 39.72
CA GLY A 9 -8.58 10.37 38.41
C GLY A 9 -9.24 9.51 37.34
N THR A 10 -10.05 10.12 36.49
CA THR A 10 -10.53 9.52 35.26
C THR A 10 -9.32 9.29 34.35
N ILE A 11 -8.99 8.04 34.08
CA ILE A 11 -8.01 7.67 33.06
C ILE A 11 -8.57 8.15 31.71
N PRO A 12 -7.88 9.01 30.94
CA PRO A 12 -8.36 9.37 29.62
C PRO A 12 -8.39 8.11 28.75
N LEU A 13 -9.56 7.83 28.15
CA LEU A 13 -9.67 6.84 27.08
C LEU A 13 -8.62 7.17 26.03
N VAL A 14 -7.66 6.28 25.86
CA VAL A 14 -6.77 6.26 24.69
C VAL A 14 -7.69 6.14 23.49
N LYS A 15 -7.81 7.21 22.72
CA LYS A 15 -8.48 7.17 21.42
C LYS A 15 -7.81 6.06 20.63
N ASN A 16 -8.59 5.05 20.23
CA ASN A 16 -8.18 4.07 19.24
C ASN A 16 -7.60 4.86 18.07
N ILE A 17 -6.29 4.75 17.87
CA ILE A 17 -5.65 5.16 16.64
C ILE A 17 -6.24 4.20 15.61
N THR A 18 -7.27 4.65 14.90
CA THR A 18 -7.71 4.01 13.68
C THR A 18 -6.44 3.97 12.84
N THR A 19 -5.88 2.78 12.64
CA THR A 19 -4.82 2.60 11.65
C THR A 19 -5.45 2.88 10.31
N GLU A 20 -5.36 4.15 9.90
CA GLU A 20 -5.83 4.66 8.63
C GLU A 20 -5.16 3.86 7.53
N LYS A 21 -5.98 3.43 6.58
CA LYS A 21 -5.73 2.25 5.76
C LYS A 21 -5.33 2.73 4.36
N THR A 22 -4.14 3.31 4.20
CA THR A 22 -3.52 3.79 2.94
C THR A 22 -3.32 2.66 1.90
N MET A 23 -2.65 2.87 0.74
CA MET A 23 -2.06 1.75 -0.04
C MET A 23 -1.31 0.82 0.94
N LYS A 24 -1.59 -0.48 0.90
CA LYS A 24 -1.23 -1.40 2.00
C LYS A 24 -0.30 -2.47 1.56
N VAL A 25 0.63 -2.77 2.46
CA VAL A 25 1.27 -4.08 2.45
C VAL A 25 0.30 -5.10 3.04
N GLN A 26 0.06 -6.18 2.31
CA GLN A 26 -0.85 -7.25 2.69
C GLN A 26 -0.16 -8.61 2.75
N SER A 27 -0.87 -9.60 3.30
CA SER A 27 -0.44 -10.99 3.26
C SER A 27 -1.19 -11.75 2.16
N PHE A 28 -0.60 -12.84 1.70
CA PHE A 28 -1.23 -13.71 0.70
C PHE A 28 -2.52 -14.34 1.25
N GLU A 29 -2.55 -14.67 2.54
CA GLU A 29 -3.77 -15.17 3.21
C GLU A 29 -4.88 -14.12 3.18
N TYR A 30 -4.57 -12.87 3.53
CA TYR A 30 -5.55 -11.79 3.47
C TYR A 30 -6.11 -11.62 2.06
N MET A 31 -5.23 -11.53 1.06
CA MET A 31 -5.63 -11.44 -0.33
C MET A 31 -6.60 -12.56 -0.72
N ARG A 32 -6.26 -13.82 -0.41
CA ARG A 32 -7.15 -14.97 -0.66
C ARG A 32 -8.52 -14.85 0.00
N THR A 33 -8.62 -14.24 1.19
CA THR A 33 -9.94 -14.02 1.82
C THR A 33 -10.81 -13.01 1.08
N ILE A 34 -10.22 -12.02 0.41
CA ILE A 34 -10.94 -11.05 -0.41
C ILE A 34 -11.48 -11.73 -1.69
N TYR A 35 -10.68 -12.61 -2.29
CA TYR A 35 -11.04 -13.37 -3.49
C TYR A 35 -12.05 -14.51 -3.21
N GLY A 36 -11.84 -15.27 -2.13
CA GLY A 36 -12.59 -16.50 -1.79
C GLY A 36 -14.08 -16.35 -1.46
N GLY A 37 -14.67 -15.15 -1.63
CA GLY A 37 -16.11 -14.93 -1.53
C GLY A 37 -16.90 -15.25 -2.81
N ASN A 38 -16.28 -15.13 -4.01
CA ASN A 38 -16.88 -15.43 -5.34
C ASN A 38 -15.89 -15.30 -6.53
N ARG A 39 -14.64 -14.90 -6.30
CA ARG A 39 -13.61 -14.68 -7.34
C ARG A 39 -12.38 -15.48 -6.94
N ASP A 40 -12.22 -16.71 -7.40
CA ASP A 40 -10.97 -17.41 -7.12
C ASP A 40 -9.79 -16.71 -7.79
N LEU A 41 -8.61 -16.76 -7.15
CA LEU A 41 -7.37 -16.38 -7.80
C LEU A 41 -7.16 -17.26 -9.03
N GLU A 42 -6.66 -16.68 -10.11
CA GLU A 42 -6.46 -17.44 -11.34
C GLU A 42 -5.43 -18.55 -11.10
N PRO A 43 -5.69 -19.80 -11.54
CA PRO A 43 -4.75 -20.90 -11.34
C PRO A 43 -3.37 -20.65 -11.94
N ASP A 44 -3.27 -19.80 -12.97
CA ASP A 44 -2.00 -19.48 -13.61
C ASP A 44 -1.18 -18.48 -12.77
N ASP A 45 -1.81 -17.47 -12.17
CA ASP A 45 -1.16 -16.57 -11.18
C ASP A 45 -0.58 -17.37 -10.01
N LEU A 46 -1.31 -18.38 -9.54
CA LEU A 46 -0.85 -19.24 -8.43
C LEU A 46 0.38 -20.06 -8.80
N LYS A 47 0.40 -20.65 -10.00
CA LYS A 47 1.56 -21.40 -10.50
C LYS A 47 2.76 -20.49 -10.72
N GLU A 48 2.52 -19.30 -11.26
CA GLU A 48 3.59 -18.31 -11.47
C GLU A 48 4.18 -17.85 -10.14
N ARG A 49 3.33 -17.58 -9.15
CA ARG A 49 3.76 -17.26 -7.78
C ARG A 49 4.63 -18.35 -7.19
N GLU A 50 4.20 -19.61 -7.30
CA GLU A 50 4.99 -20.75 -6.83
C GLU A 50 6.37 -20.80 -7.49
N LYS A 51 6.43 -20.58 -8.81
CA LYS A 51 7.69 -20.51 -9.56
C LYS A 51 8.58 -19.35 -9.08
N LEU A 52 8.05 -18.13 -9.01
CA LEU A 52 8.83 -16.95 -8.61
C LEU A 52 9.37 -17.06 -7.18
N LEU A 53 8.62 -17.66 -6.26
CA LEU A 53 9.09 -17.92 -4.88
C LEU A 53 10.25 -18.93 -4.80
N THR A 54 10.50 -19.72 -5.84
CA THR A 54 11.71 -20.56 -5.90
C THR A 54 12.98 -19.76 -6.22
N GLU A 55 12.82 -18.63 -6.92
CA GLU A 55 13.91 -17.76 -7.38
C GLU A 55 14.13 -16.57 -6.42
N TYR A 56 13.03 -15.99 -5.92
CA TYR A 56 13.01 -14.81 -5.07
C TYR A 56 12.54 -15.17 -3.66
N LYS A 57 13.40 -14.93 -2.67
CA LYS A 57 13.11 -15.26 -1.26
C LYS A 57 12.18 -14.28 -0.56
N TYR A 58 11.98 -13.11 -1.15
CA TYR A 58 11.26 -12.01 -0.53
C TYR A 58 10.20 -11.50 -1.50
N SER A 59 9.02 -11.22 -0.97
CA SER A 59 7.95 -10.59 -1.74
C SER A 59 7.13 -9.62 -0.89
N VAL A 60 6.53 -8.64 -1.57
CA VAL A 60 5.62 -7.66 -0.97
C VAL A 60 4.34 -7.65 -1.79
N ILE A 61 3.23 -8.03 -1.15
CA ILE A 61 1.90 -7.87 -1.74
C ILE A 61 1.40 -6.48 -1.39
N VAL A 62 1.05 -5.71 -2.41
CA VAL A 62 0.55 -4.35 -2.32
C VAL A 62 -0.90 -4.31 -2.78
N GLU A 63 -1.75 -3.74 -1.97
CA GLU A 63 -3.16 -3.48 -2.26
C GLU A 63 -3.34 -1.98 -2.51
N GLY A 64 -3.87 -1.61 -3.68
CA GLY A 64 -3.97 -0.21 -4.10
C GLY A 64 -4.60 -0.04 -5.49
N GLU A 65 -4.61 1.20 -5.97
CA GLU A 65 -5.03 1.56 -7.31
C GLU A 65 -3.91 1.40 -8.34
N HIS A 66 -4.29 1.12 -9.59
CA HIS A 66 -3.35 0.94 -10.68
C HIS A 66 -2.38 2.13 -10.86
N MET A 67 -2.87 3.37 -10.75
CA MET A 67 -2.03 4.57 -10.88
C MET A 67 -1.04 4.75 -9.72
N GLU A 68 -1.31 4.17 -8.55
CA GLU A 68 -0.36 4.21 -7.42
C GLU A 68 0.84 3.28 -7.69
N TYR A 69 0.63 2.19 -8.44
CA TYR A 69 1.71 1.27 -8.82
C TYR A 69 2.75 1.94 -9.73
N ASP A 70 2.33 2.82 -10.64
CA ASP A 70 3.25 3.58 -11.50
C ASP A 70 4.23 4.42 -10.66
N ASN A 71 3.73 5.09 -9.61
CA ASN A 71 4.56 5.89 -8.72
C ASN A 71 5.40 5.02 -7.78
N LEU A 72 4.89 3.86 -7.37
CA LEU A 72 5.67 2.88 -6.63
C LEU A 72 6.85 2.36 -7.48
N HIS A 73 6.64 2.03 -8.76
CA HIS A 73 7.70 1.64 -9.70
C HIS A 73 8.77 2.72 -9.85
N LYS A 74 8.36 3.99 -10.03
CA LYS A 74 9.30 5.13 -10.07
C LYS A 74 10.16 5.17 -8.80
N TRP A 75 9.54 4.98 -7.64
CA TRP A 75 10.26 4.94 -6.38
C TRP A 75 11.21 3.75 -6.28
N MET A 76 10.79 2.55 -6.70
CA MET A 76 11.63 1.35 -6.70
C MET A 76 12.87 1.53 -7.59
N LYS A 77 12.70 2.07 -8.80
CA LYS A 77 13.80 2.38 -9.73
C LYS A 77 14.85 3.31 -9.10
N GLN A 78 14.40 4.29 -8.30
CA GLN A 78 15.28 5.25 -7.64
C GLN A 78 15.97 4.71 -6.37
N ASN A 79 15.31 3.80 -5.62
CA ASN A 79 15.71 3.47 -4.24
C ASN A 79 16.12 2.00 -4.02
N ILE A 80 15.72 1.11 -4.93
CA ILE A 80 15.95 -0.34 -4.86
C ILE A 80 16.88 -0.81 -6.00
N GLN A 81 16.83 -0.16 -7.17
CA GLN A 81 17.69 -0.44 -8.34
C GLN A 81 17.65 -1.91 -8.83
N THR A 82 16.49 -2.55 -8.78
CA THR A 82 16.27 -3.89 -9.34
C THR A 82 15.49 -3.76 -10.64
N GLU A 83 16.15 -3.90 -11.78
CA GLU A 83 15.49 -3.97 -13.09
C GLU A 83 15.91 -5.29 -13.78
N PRO A 84 14.96 -6.13 -14.22
CA PRO A 84 13.50 -5.99 -14.03
C PRO A 84 13.05 -6.33 -12.59
N VAL A 85 11.95 -5.71 -12.16
CA VAL A 85 11.19 -6.16 -10.98
C VAL A 85 10.23 -7.24 -11.46
N GLU A 86 10.36 -8.46 -10.96
CA GLU A 86 9.36 -9.49 -11.23
C GLU A 86 8.12 -9.23 -10.37
N GLU A 87 6.94 -9.29 -10.96
CA GLU A 87 5.68 -9.01 -10.28
C GLU A 87 4.50 -9.79 -10.85
N ILE A 88 3.48 -10.02 -10.02
CA ILE A 88 2.20 -10.60 -10.43
C ILE A 88 1.10 -9.59 -10.13
N HIS A 89 0.29 -9.26 -11.13
CA HIS A 89 -0.92 -8.45 -10.98
C HIS A 89 -2.12 -9.38 -10.81
N TYR A 90 -2.62 -9.50 -9.59
CA TYR A 90 -3.82 -10.30 -9.34
C TYR A 90 -5.06 -9.55 -9.84
N GLY A 91 -6.02 -10.31 -10.39
CA GLY A 91 -7.23 -9.76 -11.01
C GLY A 91 -7.95 -8.72 -10.15
N LYS A 92 -8.58 -7.72 -10.74
CA LYS A 92 -9.09 -6.56 -9.99
C LYS A 92 -10.17 -6.92 -8.96
N THR A 93 -10.16 -6.27 -7.80
CA THR A 93 -11.23 -6.38 -6.79
C THR A 93 -12.31 -5.32 -6.99
N ASP A 94 -11.95 -4.17 -7.58
CA ASP A 94 -12.87 -3.13 -8.05
C ASP A 94 -12.47 -2.63 -9.46
N TYR A 95 -13.02 -1.51 -9.94
CA TYR A 95 -12.79 -1.02 -11.30
C TYR A 95 -11.30 -0.83 -11.64
N ASP A 96 -10.52 -0.17 -10.77
CA ASP A 96 -9.07 0.06 -10.94
C ASP A 96 -8.26 -0.25 -9.66
N TYR A 97 -8.83 -1.05 -8.77
CA TYR A 97 -8.24 -1.41 -7.48
C TYR A 97 -8.00 -2.93 -7.39
N GLY A 98 -6.87 -3.34 -6.84
CA GLY A 98 -6.47 -4.74 -6.80
C GLY A 98 -5.23 -5.03 -5.95
N PHE A 99 -4.56 -6.13 -6.27
CA PHE A 99 -3.34 -6.57 -5.60
C PHE A 99 -2.21 -6.80 -6.60
N VAL A 100 -1.00 -6.40 -6.24
CA VAL A 100 0.23 -6.72 -6.98
C VAL A 100 1.24 -7.32 -6.00
N GLU A 101 1.89 -8.42 -6.36
CA GLU A 101 3.02 -8.97 -5.58
C GLU A 101 4.34 -8.67 -6.29
N PHE A 102 5.21 -7.93 -5.62
CA PHE A 102 6.56 -7.63 -6.07
C PHE A 102 7.53 -8.65 -5.48
N PHE A 103 8.38 -9.25 -6.31
CA PHE A 103 9.39 -10.22 -5.91
C PHE A 103 10.78 -9.59 -5.90
N LEU A 104 11.52 -9.81 -4.81
CA LEU A 104 12.74 -9.08 -4.50
C LEU A 104 13.87 -10.05 -4.15
N ALA A 105 15.08 -9.72 -4.60
CA ALA A 105 16.26 -10.56 -4.42
C ALA A 105 16.79 -10.50 -2.97
N GLU A 106 16.72 -9.32 -2.35
CA GLU A 106 17.30 -9.07 -1.04
C GLU A 106 16.30 -8.57 0.00
N LYS A 107 16.48 -9.01 1.25
CA LYS A 107 15.63 -8.61 2.37
C LYS A 107 15.57 -7.09 2.56
N ILE A 108 16.70 -6.41 2.38
CA ILE A 108 16.78 -4.95 2.56
C ILE A 108 15.91 -4.20 1.53
N GLN A 109 15.75 -4.75 0.34
CA GLN A 109 14.88 -4.19 -0.70
C GLN A 109 13.42 -4.36 -0.31
N GLU A 110 13.08 -5.53 0.23
CA GLU A 110 11.74 -5.85 0.73
C GLU A 110 11.36 -4.95 1.91
N GLU A 111 12.24 -4.78 2.89
CA GLU A 111 12.02 -3.90 4.03
C GLU A 111 11.84 -2.43 3.58
N LYS A 112 12.65 -1.97 2.63
CA LYS A 112 12.52 -0.64 2.02
C LYS A 112 11.17 -0.47 1.32
N LEU A 113 10.78 -1.43 0.49
CA LEU A 113 9.52 -1.38 -0.25
C LEU A 113 8.32 -1.34 0.70
N ARG A 114 8.31 -2.20 1.73
CA ARG A 114 7.25 -2.21 2.75
C ARG A 114 7.06 -0.86 3.44
N LEU A 115 8.15 -0.14 3.71
CA LEU A 115 8.10 1.18 4.33
C LEU A 115 7.60 2.27 3.36
N ALA A 116 7.87 2.14 2.08
CA ALA A 116 7.47 3.11 1.07
C ALA A 116 5.98 3.02 0.69
N VAL A 117 5.45 1.79 0.57
CA VAL A 117 4.08 1.51 0.13
C VAL A 117 3.01 2.42 0.78
N PRO A 118 2.91 2.56 2.12
CA PRO A 118 1.85 3.39 2.71
C PRO A 118 2.01 4.90 2.47
N ASN A 119 3.15 5.32 1.91
CA ASN A 119 3.54 6.71 1.76
C ASN A 119 3.55 7.20 0.31
N ILE A 120 3.29 6.33 -0.68
CA ILE A 120 3.15 6.74 -2.08
C ILE A 120 1.83 7.51 -2.24
N TYR A 121 1.92 8.66 -2.91
CA TYR A 121 0.78 9.43 -3.38
C TYR A 121 0.80 9.53 -4.89
N THR A 122 -0.38 9.70 -5.46
CA THR A 122 -0.60 9.86 -6.89
C THR A 122 -1.13 11.24 -7.20
N THR A 123 -0.52 11.89 -8.20
CA THR A 123 -1.00 13.16 -8.74
C THR A 123 -1.92 12.86 -9.91
N TYR A 124 -3.19 13.26 -9.83
CA TYR A 124 -4.20 13.06 -10.86
C TYR A 124 -4.37 14.36 -11.67
N PRO A 125 -3.68 14.54 -12.82
CA PRO A 125 -3.67 15.81 -13.54
C PRO A 125 -5.05 16.23 -14.05
N PHE A 126 -5.90 15.27 -14.39
CA PHE A 126 -7.23 15.50 -14.97
C PHE A 126 -8.39 15.34 -13.97
N SER A 127 -8.08 15.27 -12.67
CA SER A 127 -9.10 15.24 -11.61
C SER A 127 -9.92 16.54 -11.55
N ASN A 128 -10.96 16.57 -10.72
CA ASN A 128 -11.73 17.78 -10.45
C ASN A 128 -11.77 18.05 -8.93
N PRO A 129 -11.04 19.07 -8.42
CA PRO A 129 -10.21 20.02 -9.17
C PRO A 129 -8.96 19.37 -9.79
N PRO A 130 -8.43 19.88 -10.93
CA PRO A 130 -7.22 19.35 -11.56
C PRO A 130 -6.01 19.37 -10.64
N GLY A 131 -5.16 18.33 -10.77
CA GLY A 131 -3.94 18.21 -9.98
C GLY A 131 -4.16 17.75 -8.53
N LYS A 132 -5.30 17.12 -8.21
CA LYS A 132 -5.51 16.45 -6.92
C LYS A 132 -4.37 15.48 -6.66
N ILE A 133 -3.79 15.53 -5.46
CA ILE A 133 -2.79 14.58 -5.00
C ILE A 133 -3.41 13.79 -3.85
N CYS A 134 -3.57 12.49 -4.04
CA CYS A 134 -4.15 11.61 -3.04
C CYS A 134 -3.60 10.19 -3.16
N LYS A 135 -3.93 9.36 -2.18
CA LYS A 135 -3.69 7.92 -2.17
C LYS A 135 -4.95 7.19 -1.75
N SER A 136 -5.09 5.93 -2.12
CA SER A 136 -6.27 5.12 -1.83
C SER A 136 -6.36 4.75 -0.34
N ASP A 137 -7.60 4.64 0.15
CA ASP A 137 -8.01 4.02 1.42
C ASP A 137 -9.07 2.94 1.16
N GLY A 138 -8.66 1.91 0.42
CA GLY A 138 -9.61 1.01 -0.23
C GLY A 138 -10.09 1.58 -1.56
N SER A 139 -11.08 0.94 -2.19
CA SER A 139 -11.52 1.31 -3.54
C SER A 139 -12.41 2.56 -3.62
N ASP A 140 -13.03 2.97 -2.51
CA ASP A 140 -14.06 4.03 -2.49
C ASP A 140 -13.62 5.32 -1.78
N LYS A 141 -12.40 5.37 -1.24
CA LYS A 141 -11.95 6.48 -0.40
C LYS A 141 -10.55 6.91 -0.76
N ASP A 142 -10.35 8.22 -0.71
CA ASP A 142 -9.06 8.86 -0.91
C ASP A 142 -8.61 9.55 0.36
N ILE A 143 -7.30 9.52 0.59
CA ILE A 143 -6.60 10.37 1.57
C ILE A 143 -5.87 11.45 0.80
N GLU A 144 -6.31 12.70 0.96
CA GLU A 144 -5.67 13.85 0.33
C GLU A 144 -4.28 14.12 0.91
N TYR A 145 -3.33 14.45 0.03
CA TYR A 145 -1.99 14.85 0.42
C TYR A 145 -2.03 16.13 1.26
N THR A 146 -1.24 16.15 2.32
CA THR A 146 -0.98 17.36 3.10
C THR A 146 0.52 17.69 3.06
N PRO A 147 0.91 18.97 2.86
CA PRO A 147 2.32 19.37 2.89
C PRO A 147 3.04 19.11 4.21
N THR A 148 2.29 18.81 5.28
CA THR A 148 2.81 18.47 6.60
C THR A 148 3.20 17.00 6.75
N ASP A 149 2.78 16.14 5.82
CA ASP A 149 3.17 14.72 5.79
C ASP A 149 4.63 14.61 5.34
N LYS A 150 5.54 14.48 6.30
CA LYS A 150 6.99 14.39 6.07
C LYS A 150 7.42 13.08 5.42
N ASN A 151 6.56 12.08 5.43
CA ASN A 151 6.87 10.76 4.88
C ASN A 151 6.32 10.61 3.45
N ALA A 152 5.47 11.53 3.00
CA ALA A 152 4.85 11.48 1.69
C ALA A 152 5.88 11.38 0.57
N ILE A 153 5.70 10.39 -0.30
CA ILE A 153 6.42 10.22 -1.55
C ILE A 153 5.47 10.67 -2.66
N VAL A 154 5.80 11.80 -3.29
CA VAL A 154 4.98 12.44 -4.31
C VAL A 154 5.80 12.59 -5.57
N TYR A 155 5.22 12.21 -6.70
CA TYR A 155 5.77 12.46 -8.03
C TYR A 155 4.88 13.47 -8.76
N SER A 156 5.51 14.36 -9.53
CA SER A 156 4.76 15.30 -10.37
C SER A 156 4.13 14.57 -11.55
N ALA A 157 2.97 15.06 -12.01
CA ALA A 157 2.28 14.45 -13.16
C ALA A 157 3.09 14.54 -14.47
N ASP A 158 4.04 15.47 -14.56
CA ASP A 158 4.83 15.73 -15.76
C ASP A 158 6.17 14.95 -15.80
N GLU A 159 6.54 14.27 -14.72
CA GLU A 159 7.75 13.43 -14.68
C GLU A 159 7.51 12.13 -15.46
N LYS A 160 8.00 12.11 -16.71
CA LYS A 160 8.11 10.89 -17.52
C LYS A 160 9.03 9.88 -16.83
N ALA A 161 8.59 8.61 -16.81
CA ALA A 161 9.32 7.47 -16.25
C ALA A 161 10.58 7.08 -17.04
#